data_AF-A0A521T8S7-F1
#
_entry.id   AF-A0A521T8S7-F1
#
_cell.length_a   1.000
_cell.length_b   1.000
_cell.length_c   1.000
_cell.angle_alpha   90.00
_cell.angle_beta   90.00
_cell.angle_gamma   90.00
#
_symmetry.space_group_name_H-M   'P 1'
#
loop_
_entity.id
_entity.type
_entity.pdbx_description
1 polymer ?
#
loop_
_entity_poly.entity_id
_entity_poly.type
_entity_poly.pdbx_seq_one_letter_code
_entity_poly.pdbx_strand_id
1 'polypeptide(L)' 'MSEENAVLALKNAWNGVIAASAEVEKLAPAVAGLPSTTTVDALDLAGYRRVTLAQSIAVNALHGLLEELQRKLETGKQV' A
#
# COMPACT_ATOMS: atom_id res chain seq x y z
N MET A 1 -15.63 -4.01 17.64
CA MET A 1 -14.91 -5.00 16.81
C MET A 1 -14.38 -6.06 17.75
N SER A 2 -14.71 -7.34 17.54
CA SER A 2 -14.08 -8.44 18.30
C SER A 2 -12.60 -8.54 17.96
N GLU A 3 -11.81 -9.17 18.83
CA GLU A 3 -10.37 -9.41 18.60
C GLU A 3 -10.13 -10.21 17.31
N GLU A 4 -10.96 -11.21 17.02
CA GLU A 4 -10.93 -11.97 15.78
C GLU A 4 -11.13 -11.09 14.54
N ASN A 5 -12.10 -10.16 14.58
CA ASN A 5 -12.34 -9.23 13.48
C ASN A 5 -11.19 -8.24 13.28
N ALA A 6 -10.50 -7.84 14.37
CA ALA A 6 -9.33 -6.97 14.30
C ALA A 6 -8.13 -7.67 13.65
N VAL A 7 -7.86 -8.93 14.02
CA VAL A 7 -6.80 -9.73 13.40
C VAL A 7 -7.10 -9.99 11.92
N LEU A 8 -8.36 -10.27 11.56
CA LEU A 8 -8.75 -10.45 10.17
C LEU A 8 -8.59 -9.17 9.35
N ALA A 9 -9.01 -8.02 9.89
CA ALA A 9 -8.82 -6.72 9.24
C ALA A 9 -7.33 -6.44 9.00
N LEU A 10 -6.47 -6.73 9.97
CA LEU A 10 -5.02 -6.57 9.84
C LEU A 10 -4.46 -7.45 8.72
N LYS A 11 -4.81 -8.75 8.71
CA LYS A 11 -4.39 -9.67 7.65
C LYS A 11 -4.81 -9.19 6.26
N ASN A 12 -6.04 -8.71 6.13
CA ASN A 12 -6.57 -8.23 4.86
C ASN A 12 -5.86 -6.95 4.39
N ALA A 13 -5.66 -5.97 5.28
CA ALA A 13 -4.92 -4.75 4.96
C ALA A 13 -3.48 -5.06 4.56
N TRP A 14 -2.81 -5.97 5.27
CA TRP A 14 -1.45 -6.40 4.96
C TRP A 14 -1.35 -7.07 3.59
N ASN A 15 -2.27 -8.00 3.29
CA ASN A 15 -2.32 -8.65 1.97
C ASN A 15 -2.62 -7.64 0.85
N GLY A 16 -3.43 -6.61 1.12
CA GLY A 16 -3.67 -5.51 0.18
C GLY A 16 -2.39 -4.74 -0.16
N VAL A 17 -1.55 -4.45 0.84
CA VAL A 17 -0.22 -3.83 0.64
C VAL A 17 0.69 -4.74 -0.18
N ILE A 18 0.76 -6.04 0.14
CA ILE A 18 1.58 -6.99 -0.64
C ILE A 18 1.15 -7.01 -2.10
N ALA A 19 -0.16 -7.13 -2.37
CA ALA A 19 -0.69 -7.18 -3.72
C ALA A 19 -0.37 -5.89 -4.51
N ALA A 20 -0.57 -4.72 -3.90
CA ALA A 20 -0.24 -3.45 -4.55
C ALA A 20 1.28 -3.24 -4.73
N SER A 21 2.11 -3.77 -3.82
CA SER A 21 3.57 -3.74 -3.94
C SER A 21 4.04 -4.57 -5.13
N ALA A 22 3.44 -5.74 -5.34
CA ALA A 22 3.75 -6.60 -6.48
C ALA A 22 3.44 -5.91 -7.82
N GLU A 23 2.37 -5.10 -7.90
CA GLU A 23 2.10 -4.30 -9.10
C GLU A 23 3.16 -3.22 -9.37
N VAL A 24 3.70 -2.59 -8.31
CA VAL A 24 4.83 -1.67 -8.45
C VAL A 24 6.09 -2.42 -8.93
N GLU A 25 6.38 -3.58 -8.35
CA GLU A 25 7.53 -4.40 -8.73
C GLU A 25 7.49 -4.83 -10.20
N LYS A 26 6.30 -5.15 -10.74
CA LYS A 26 6.12 -5.47 -12.16
C LYS A 26 6.54 -4.33 -13.10
N LEU A 27 6.53 -3.08 -12.64
CA LEU A 27 7.00 -1.93 -13.43
C LEU A 27 8.52 -1.80 -13.44
N ALA A 28 9.24 -2.43 -12.50
CA ALA A 28 10.68 -2.24 -12.34
C ALA A 28 11.48 -2.54 -13.63
N PRO A 29 11.23 -3.63 -14.38
CA PRO A 29 11.94 -3.88 -15.63
C PRO A 29 11.70 -2.81 -16.69
N ALA A 30 10.46 -2.32 -16.80
CA ALA A 30 10.10 -1.29 -17.77
C ALA A 30 10.78 0.05 -17.45
N VAL A 31 10.84 0.43 -16.17
CA VAL A 31 11.51 1.66 -15.72
C VAL A 31 13.04 1.53 -15.85
N ALA A 32 13.62 0.41 -15.43
CA ALA A 32 15.06 0.18 -15.52
C ALA A 32 15.57 0.11 -16.97
N GLY A 33 14.73 -0.35 -17.90
CA GLY A 33 15.05 -0.45 -19.31
C GLY A 33 14.92 0.86 -20.11
N LEU A 34 14.50 1.97 -19.49
CA LEU A 34 14.32 3.24 -20.19
C LEU A 34 15.68 3.83 -20.62
N PRO A 35 15.90 4.08 -21.93
CA PRO A 35 17.04 4.87 -22.37
C PRO A 35 17.02 6.26 -21.75
N SER A 36 18.18 6.82 -21.41
CA SER A 36 18.30 8.19 -20.88
C SER A 36 17.87 9.27 -21.87
N THR A 37 17.75 8.92 -23.16
CA THR A 37 17.23 9.78 -24.23
C THR A 37 15.72 9.71 -24.39
N THR A 38 15.02 8.87 -23.61
CA THR A 38 13.56 8.77 -23.66
C THR A 38 12.93 10.08 -23.23
N THR A 39 12.02 10.59 -24.05
CA THR A 39 11.27 11.80 -23.76
C THR A 39 10.10 11.50 -22.83
N VAL A 40 9.70 12.48 -22.02
CA VAL A 40 8.66 12.30 -21.00
C VAL A 40 7.29 11.98 -21.60
N ASP A 41 7.00 12.50 -22.80
CA ASP A 41 5.76 12.25 -23.55
C ASP A 41 5.64 10.82 -24.09
N ALA A 42 6.76 10.09 -24.22
CA ALA A 42 6.76 8.70 -24.61
C ALA A 42 6.49 7.73 -23.43
N LEU A 43 6.39 8.25 -22.19
CA LEU A 43 6.17 7.44 -20.99
C LEU A 43 4.68 7.28 -20.67
N ASP A 44 4.28 6.10 -20.20
CA ASP A 44 2.94 5.88 -19.62
C ASP A 44 2.85 6.42 -18.19
N LEU A 45 2.92 7.75 -18.06
CA LEU A 45 2.82 8.42 -16.76
C LEU A 45 1.48 8.15 -16.06
N ALA A 46 0.40 7.92 -16.83
CA ALA A 46 -0.90 7.59 -16.27
C ALA A 46 -0.90 6.20 -15.61
N GLY A 47 -0.30 5.20 -16.27
CA GLY A 47 -0.08 3.86 -15.70
C GLY A 47 0.79 3.88 -14.46
N TYR A 48 1.93 4.59 -14.50
CA TYR A 48 2.83 4.73 -13.35
C TYR A 48 2.13 5.39 -12.16
N ARG A 49 1.41 6.49 -12.42
CA ARG A 49 0.64 7.18 -11.39
C ARG A 49 -0.44 6.28 -10.79
N ARG A 50 -1.17 5.53 -11.62
CA ARG A 50 -2.22 4.62 -11.15
C ARG A 50 -1.67 3.57 -10.19
N VAL A 51 -0.57 2.91 -10.56
CA VAL A 51 0.03 1.83 -9.75
C VAL A 51 0.63 2.38 -8.45
N THR A 52 1.39 3.48 -8.53
CA THR A 52 1.99 4.09 -7.33
C THR A 52 0.93 4.67 -6.38
N LEU A 53 -0.16 5.24 -6.90
CA LEU A 53 -1.28 5.71 -6.08
C LEU A 53 -1.99 4.55 -5.38
N ALA A 54 -2.25 3.44 -6.08
CA ALA A 54 -2.86 2.25 -5.47
C ALA A 54 -2.03 1.72 -4.30
N GLN A 55 -0.70 1.66 -4.45
CA GLN A 55 0.21 1.28 -3.38
C GLN A 55 0.17 2.26 -2.20
N SER A 56 0.18 3.57 -2.48
CA SER A 56 0.09 4.59 -1.42
C SER A 56 -1.21 4.46 -0.62
N ILE A 57 -2.34 4.22 -1.30
CA ILE A 57 -3.64 4.01 -0.65
C ILE A 57 -3.60 2.77 0.26
N ALA A 58 -3.06 1.65 -0.23
CA ALA A 58 -2.96 0.42 0.56
C ALA A 58 -2.10 0.60 1.82
N VAL A 59 -0.94 1.24 1.69
CA VAL A 59 -0.05 1.54 2.82
C VAL A 59 -0.71 2.47 3.84
N ASN A 60 -1.38 3.53 3.38
CA ASN A 60 -2.09 4.45 4.26
C ASN A 60 -3.26 3.79 4.99
N ALA A 61 -3.99 2.88 4.31
CA ALA A 61 -5.06 2.11 4.95
C ALA A 61 -4.51 1.19 6.05
N LEU A 62 -3.38 0.51 5.80
CA LEU A 62 -2.71 -0.30 6.83
C LEU A 62 -2.22 0.56 8.00
N HIS A 63 -1.58 1.70 7.74
CA HIS A 63 -1.15 2.62 8.80
C HIS A 63 -2.33 3.08 9.66
N GLY A 64 -3.41 3.56 9.04
CA GLY A 64 -4.60 4.01 9.78
C GLY A 64 -5.20 2.91 10.66
N LEU A 65 -5.22 1.66 10.16
CA LEU A 65 -5.66 0.51 10.95
C LEU A 65 -4.71 0.22 12.13
N LEU A 66 -3.40 0.23 11.91
CA LEU A 66 -2.41 -0.01 12.97
C LEU A 66 -2.53 1.03 14.09
N GLU A 67 -2.68 2.31 13.74
CA GLU A 67 -2.90 3.38 14.71
C GLU A 67 -4.21 3.18 15.50
N GLU A 68 -5.30 2.79 14.84
CA GLU A 68 -6.57 2.51 15.50
C GLU A 68 -6.44 1.35 16.50
N LEU A 69 -5.77 0.27 16.09
CA LEU A 69 -5.54 -0.88 16.96
C LEU A 69 -4.68 -0.52 18.18
N GLN A 70 -3.62 0.28 17.98
CA GLN A 70 -2.79 0.78 19.09
C GLN A 70 -3.61 1.61 20.09
N ARG A 71 -4.39 2.59 19.61
CA ARG A 71 -5.25 3.43 20.47
C ARG A 71 -6.22 2.59 21.31
N LYS A 72 -6.79 1.52 20.74
CA LYS A 72 -7.69 0.62 21.47
C LYS A 72 -6.99 -0.16 22.57
N LEU A 73 -5.77 -0.63 22.33
CA LEU A 73 -4.96 -1.32 23.34
C LEU A 73 -4.56 -0.39 24.48
N GLU A 74 -4.29 0.88 24.19
CA GLU A 74 -3.97 1.89 25.20
C GLU A 74 -5.20 2.26 26.05
N THR A 75 -6.35 2.48 25.40
CA THR A 75 -7.59 2.83 26.09
C THR A 75 -8.12 1.66 26.94
N GLY A 76 -7.97 0.42 26.44
CA GLY A 76 -8.36 -0.78 27.17
C GLY A 76 -7.49 -1.10 28.38
N LYS A 77 -6.29 -0.51 28.50
CA LYS A 77 -5.40 -0.65 29.67
C LYS A 77 -5.72 0.34 30.79
N GLN A 78 -6.55 1.34 30.55
CA GLN A 78 -6.90 2.38 31.52
C GLN A 78 -8.19 2.08 32.31
N VAL A 79 -8.76 0.89 32.15
CA VAL A 79 -10.00 0.41 32.81
C VAL A 79 -9.71 -0.78 33.70
#